data_AF-A0A7V4E9L7-F1
#
_entry.id   AF-A0A7V4E9L7-F1
#
_cell.length_a   1.000
_cell.length_b   1.000
_cell.length_c   1.000
_cell.angle_alpha   90.00
_cell.angle_beta   90.00
_cell.angle_gamma   90.00
#
_symmetry.space_group_name_H-M   'P 1'
#
loop_
_entity.id
_entity.type
_entity.pdbx_description
1 polymer ?
#
loop_
_entity_poly.entity_id
_entity_poly.type
_entity_poly.pdbx_seq_one_letter_code
_entity_poly.pdbx_strand_id
1 'polypeptide(L)'
;MRSKKNRKSAFKVFSLMGFIAAVCYGAYGLDYLKLDSLRNLYEAVEFSHGAHVEYVGGDCKTCHHYAEEPLPCKECHEPFTVYRYKGAERKTSLGLKGAYHGQCLKCHKEAGGPTGCEDCHPRASKKS
;
A
#
# COMPACT_ATOMS: atom_id res chain seq x y z
N MET A 1 61.40 -13.87 22.77
CA MET A 1 61.01 -13.56 21.38
C MET A 1 59.50 -13.62 21.27
N ARG A 2 58.80 -12.48 21.08
CA ARG A 2 57.32 -12.40 21.08
C ARG A 2 56.83 -12.11 19.66
N SER A 3 56.22 -13.13 19.05
CA SER A 3 55.74 -13.13 17.67
C SER A 3 54.62 -12.10 17.47
N LYS A 4 54.90 -11.01 16.73
CA LYS A 4 53.91 -10.05 16.23
C LYS A 4 53.24 -10.65 14.98
N LYS A 5 52.29 -11.56 15.13
CA LYS A 5 51.51 -12.10 14.00
C LYS A 5 50.08 -11.54 14.01
N ASN A 6 49.82 -10.64 13.05
CA ASN A 6 48.56 -10.47 12.31
C ASN A 6 47.30 -10.01 13.06
N ARG A 7 47.29 -8.77 13.57
CA ARG A 7 46.03 -8.06 13.95
C ARG A 7 45.30 -7.38 12.77
N LYS A 8 45.86 -7.40 11.56
CA LYS A 8 45.31 -6.65 10.40
C LYS A 8 44.20 -7.38 9.63
N SER A 9 44.01 -8.69 9.82
CA SER A 9 42.96 -9.45 9.09
C SER A 9 41.57 -9.36 9.71
N ALA A 10 41.44 -9.09 11.01
CA ALA A 10 40.13 -9.02 11.68
C ALA A 10 39.34 -7.76 11.31
N PHE A 11 40.02 -6.66 10.96
CA PHE A 11 39.37 -5.38 10.65
C PHE A 11 38.73 -5.32 9.25
N LYS A 12 39.22 -6.16 8.31
CA LYS A 12 38.68 -6.21 6.93
C LYS A 12 37.40 -7.02 6.80
N VAL A 13 37.11 -7.95 7.72
CA VAL A 13 35.90 -8.78 7.68
C VAL A 13 34.68 -8.03 8.23
N PHE A 14 34.88 -7.13 9.19
CA PHE A 14 33.80 -6.35 9.81
C PHE A 14 33.20 -5.28 8.86
N SER A 15 34.01 -4.74 7.95
CA SER A 15 33.58 -3.76 6.94
C SER A 15 32.69 -4.36 5.84
N LEU A 16 32.77 -5.68 5.60
CA LEU A 16 31.98 -6.36 4.56
C LEU A 16 30.58 -6.77 5.06
N MET A 17 30.45 -7.14 6.35
CA MET A 17 29.14 -7.51 6.94
C MET A 17 28.23 -6.29 7.19
N GLY A 18 28.78 -5.10 7.39
CA GLY A 18 27.99 -3.87 7.54
C GLY A 18 27.32 -3.42 6.24
N PHE A 19 27.90 -3.74 5.08
CA PHE A 19 27.39 -3.32 3.77
C PHE A 19 26.27 -4.23 3.24
N ILE A 20 26.33 -5.54 3.53
CA ILE A 20 25.31 -6.50 3.11
C ILE A 20 23.97 -6.23 3.82
N ALA A 21 24.00 -5.85 5.11
CA ALA A 21 22.78 -5.55 5.86
C ALA A 21 22.00 -4.35 5.29
N ALA A 22 22.69 -3.33 4.78
CA ALA A 22 22.05 -2.14 4.21
C ALA A 22 21.36 -2.42 2.86
N VAL A 23 21.91 -3.33 2.04
CA VAL A 23 21.32 -3.71 0.75
C VAL A 23 20.03 -4.51 0.94
N CYS A 24 19.97 -5.36 1.97
CA CYS A 24 18.76 -6.16 2.22
C CYS A 24 17.56 -5.30 2.68
N TYR A 25 17.77 -4.23 3.44
CA TYR A 25 16.66 -3.41 3.95
C TYR A 25 15.95 -2.57 2.87
N GLY A 26 16.60 -2.27 1.75
CA GLY A 26 16.02 -1.45 0.68
C GLY A 26 15.11 -2.19 -0.30
N ALA A 27 15.09 -3.53 -0.28
CA ALA A 27 14.35 -4.36 -1.23
C ALA A 27 12.97 -4.83 -0.73
N TYR A 28 12.68 -4.65 0.56
CA TYR A 28 11.35 -4.93 1.10
C TYR A 28 10.48 -3.69 0.84
N GLY A 29 9.74 -3.72 -0.27
CA GLY A 29 8.65 -2.79 -0.52
C GLY A 29 7.71 -2.75 0.70
N LEU A 30 7.08 -1.61 0.95
CA LEU A 30 6.20 -1.44 2.11
C LEU A 30 5.05 -2.47 2.07
N ASP A 31 5.18 -3.55 2.83
CA ASP A 31 4.20 -4.64 2.89
C ASP A 31 2.83 -4.15 3.41
N TYR A 32 2.83 -3.05 4.16
CA TYR A 32 1.65 -2.42 4.73
C TYR A 32 1.60 -0.92 4.41
N LEU A 33 0.44 -0.46 3.96
CA LEU A 33 0.13 0.92 3.63
C LEU A 33 -1.10 1.39 4.41
N LYS A 34 -1.10 2.64 4.85
CA LYS A 34 -2.28 3.27 5.47
C LYS A 34 -3.05 4.09 4.43
N LEU A 35 -4.28 3.69 4.15
CA LEU A 35 -5.19 4.47 3.29
C LEU A 35 -6.05 5.38 4.18
N ASP A 36 -5.58 6.61 4.40
CA ASP A 36 -6.18 7.56 5.35
C ASP A 36 -6.77 8.82 4.69
N SER A 37 -6.67 8.93 3.36
CA SER A 37 -7.06 10.13 2.60
C SER A 37 -8.56 10.47 2.69
N LEU A 38 -9.39 9.56 3.22
CA LEU A 38 -10.82 9.73 3.43
C LEU A 38 -11.25 9.53 4.89
N ARG A 39 -10.29 9.52 5.84
CA ARG A 39 -10.59 9.33 7.27
C ARG A 39 -11.55 10.42 7.75
N ASN A 40 -12.70 9.99 8.27
CA ASN A 40 -13.69 10.86 8.88
C ASN A 40 -14.60 10.04 9.80
N LEU A 41 -15.70 9.47 9.28
CA LEU A 41 -16.61 8.59 10.03
C LEU A 41 -16.04 7.18 10.29
N TYR A 42 -14.99 6.82 9.56
CA TYR A 42 -14.26 5.56 9.68
C TYR A 42 -12.76 5.88 9.79
N GLU A 43 -12.03 4.97 10.43
CA GLU A 43 -10.57 5.02 10.53
C GLU A 43 -9.89 4.68 9.19
N ALA A 44 -8.56 4.83 9.15
CA ALA A 44 -7.77 4.43 7.99
C ALA A 44 -7.83 2.90 7.79
N VAL A 45 -7.74 2.47 6.52
CA VAL A 45 -7.53 1.06 6.18
C VAL A 45 -6.05 0.74 6.33
N GLU A 46 -5.73 -0.29 7.12
CA GLU A 46 -4.41 -0.93 7.13
C GLU A 46 -4.37 -1.93 5.97
N PHE A 47 -3.78 -1.53 4.85
CA PHE A 47 -3.78 -2.28 3.61
C PHE A 47 -2.48 -3.07 3.45
N SER A 48 -2.56 -4.40 3.44
CA SER A 48 -1.40 -5.27 3.16
C SER A 48 -1.14 -5.33 1.65
N HIS A 49 -0.42 -4.36 1.11
CA HIS A 49 -0.14 -4.29 -0.32
C HIS A 49 0.67 -5.50 -0.80
N GLY A 50 1.66 -5.96 -0.04
CA GLY A 50 2.47 -7.13 -0.38
C GLY A 50 1.64 -8.39 -0.58
N ALA A 51 0.73 -8.69 0.35
CA ALA A 51 -0.16 -9.86 0.25
C ALA A 51 -1.11 -9.78 -0.96
N HIS A 52 -1.62 -8.58 -1.27
CA HIS A 52 -2.48 -8.41 -2.45
C HIS A 52 -1.70 -8.56 -3.75
N VAL A 53 -0.48 -8.02 -3.83
CA VAL A 53 0.41 -8.18 -4.99
C VAL A 53 0.75 -9.65 -5.21
N GLU A 54 1.07 -10.38 -4.15
CA GLU A 54 1.31 -11.83 -4.21
C GLU A 54 0.08 -12.59 -4.72
N TYR A 55 -1.11 -12.28 -4.20
CA TYR A 55 -2.36 -12.90 -4.62
C TYR A 55 -2.67 -12.69 -6.11
N VAL A 56 -2.38 -11.50 -6.65
CA VAL A 56 -2.57 -11.19 -8.09
C VAL A 56 -1.38 -11.57 -8.95
N GLY A 57 -0.39 -12.31 -8.42
CA GLY A 57 0.77 -12.79 -9.17
C GLY A 57 1.69 -11.68 -9.66
N GLY A 58 1.74 -10.54 -8.98
CA GLY A 58 2.58 -9.40 -9.35
C GLY A 58 1.99 -8.48 -10.42
N ASP A 59 0.73 -8.68 -10.85
CA ASP A 59 0.11 -7.78 -11.82
C ASP A 59 -0.30 -6.45 -11.19
N CYS A 60 0.61 -5.47 -11.27
CA CYS A 60 0.38 -4.11 -10.79
C CYS A 60 -0.84 -3.44 -11.45
N LYS A 61 -1.17 -3.81 -12.70
CA LYS A 61 -2.25 -3.18 -13.48
C LYS A 61 -3.63 -3.65 -13.06
N THR A 62 -3.72 -4.72 -12.28
CA THR A 62 -4.98 -5.15 -11.65
C THR A 62 -5.57 -4.04 -10.79
N CYS A 63 -4.73 -3.25 -10.10
CA CYS A 63 -5.15 -2.12 -9.26
C CYS A 63 -4.71 -0.76 -9.81
N HIS A 64 -3.44 -0.60 -10.18
CA HIS A 64 -2.90 0.62 -10.78
C HIS A 64 -3.23 0.66 -12.27
N HIS A 65 -4.49 0.92 -12.57
CA HIS A 65 -4.98 0.96 -13.94
C HIS A 65 -4.66 2.29 -14.66
N TYR A 66 -4.74 2.25 -16.00
CA TYR A 66 -4.65 3.38 -16.94
C TYR A 66 -3.32 4.14 -17.03
N ALA A 67 -2.55 4.26 -15.96
CA ALA A 67 -1.21 4.87 -16.00
C ALA A 67 -0.13 3.87 -16.44
N GLU A 68 0.93 4.37 -17.08
CA GLU A 68 2.10 3.54 -17.41
C GLU A 68 2.88 3.14 -16.15
N GLU A 69 2.99 4.08 -15.20
CA GLU A 69 3.65 3.89 -13.91
C GLU A 69 2.61 3.89 -12.77
N PRO A 70 2.82 3.12 -11.69
CA PRO A 70 1.91 3.10 -10.54
C PRO A 70 1.78 4.47 -9.86
N LEU A 71 0.60 5.08 -9.98
CA LEU A 71 0.26 6.32 -9.28
C LEU A 71 -0.73 6.06 -8.13
N PRO A 72 -0.69 6.87 -7.05
CA PRO A 72 -1.73 6.85 -6.03
C PRO A 72 -3.10 7.17 -6.65
N CYS A 73 -4.15 6.48 -6.17
CA CYS A 73 -5.51 6.65 -6.70
C CYS A 73 -5.96 8.12 -6.69
N LYS A 74 -5.54 8.89 -5.68
CA LYS A 74 -5.91 10.30 -5.48
C LYS A 74 -5.37 11.26 -6.55
N GLU A 75 -4.40 10.85 -7.36
CA GLU A 75 -3.90 11.67 -8.47
C GLU A 75 -4.93 11.78 -9.60
N CYS A 76 -5.86 10.82 -9.72
CA CYS A 76 -6.92 10.82 -10.74
C CYS A 76 -8.33 10.80 -10.13
N HIS A 77 -8.49 10.19 -8.97
CA HIS A 77 -9.75 10.09 -8.24
C HIS A 77 -9.79 11.13 -7.12
N GLU A 78 -10.50 12.22 -7.35
CA GLU A 78 -10.57 13.32 -6.38
C GLU A 78 -11.16 12.85 -5.02
N PRO A 79 -10.65 13.37 -3.89
CA PRO A 79 -11.08 13.01 -2.55
C PRO A 79 -12.41 13.69 -2.16
N PHE A 80 -13.42 13.69 -3.04
CA PHE A 80 -14.77 14.08 -2.68
C PHE A 80 -15.63 12.85 -2.36
N THR A 81 -16.46 12.97 -1.32
CA THR A 81 -17.30 11.89 -0.79
C THR A 81 -18.74 11.96 -1.30
N VAL A 82 -19.07 12.97 -2.11
CA VAL A 82 -20.43 13.27 -2.60
C VAL A 82 -20.54 12.87 -4.06
N TYR A 83 -21.47 11.96 -4.40
CA TYR A 83 -21.83 11.72 -5.80
C TYR A 83 -22.33 13.03 -6.42
N ARG A 84 -21.53 13.66 -7.28
CA ARG A 84 -22.03 14.75 -8.12
C ARG A 84 -22.83 14.15 -9.27
N TYR A 85 -24.11 13.90 -9.03
CA TYR A 85 -25.06 13.64 -10.11
C TYR A 85 -25.40 14.97 -10.79
N LYS A 86 -24.50 15.46 -11.66
CA LYS A 86 -24.90 16.40 -12.71
C LYS A 86 -25.31 15.54 -13.90
N GLY A 87 -26.59 15.59 -14.25
CA GLY A 87 -27.22 14.70 -15.24
C GLY A 87 -26.46 14.60 -16.56
N ALA A 88 -26.59 13.43 -17.20
CA ALA A 88 -26.16 13.05 -18.56
C ALA A 88 -24.69 13.27 -18.98
N GLU A 89 -23.90 14.09 -18.30
CA GLU A 89 -22.47 14.25 -18.56
C GLU A 89 -21.68 13.29 -17.67
N ARG A 90 -21.40 12.07 -18.15
CA ARG A 90 -20.41 11.15 -17.55
C ARG A 90 -18.99 11.70 -17.71
N LYS A 91 -18.71 12.89 -17.18
CA LYS A 91 -17.39 13.55 -17.27
C LYS A 91 -16.56 13.45 -16.00
N THR A 92 -17.05 12.84 -14.92
CA THR A 92 -16.31 12.80 -13.66
C THR A 92 -15.77 11.40 -13.42
N SER A 93 -14.43 11.31 -13.30
CA SER A 93 -13.78 10.16 -12.67
C SER A 93 -14.53 9.86 -11.37
N LEU A 94 -14.78 8.57 -11.11
CA LEU A 94 -15.38 8.12 -9.86
C LEU A 94 -14.63 8.76 -8.69
N GLY A 95 -15.30 9.39 -7.72
CA GLY A 95 -14.59 9.96 -6.56
C GLY A 95 -13.80 8.89 -5.80
N LEU A 96 -12.80 9.28 -5.03
CA LEU A 96 -11.85 8.36 -4.37
C LEU A 96 -12.55 7.28 -3.52
N LYS A 97 -13.65 7.63 -2.84
CA LYS A 97 -14.46 6.67 -2.08
C LYS A 97 -15.04 5.57 -2.98
N GLY A 98 -15.59 5.98 -4.12
CA GLY A 98 -16.14 5.05 -5.10
C GLY A 98 -15.04 4.20 -5.74
N ALA A 99 -13.87 4.77 -6.03
CA ALA A 99 -12.73 4.05 -6.59
C ALA A 99 -12.28 2.92 -5.67
N TYR A 100 -12.07 3.22 -4.37
CA TYR A 100 -11.71 2.18 -3.39
C TYR A 100 -12.80 1.12 -3.26
N HIS A 101 -14.06 1.49 -3.01
CA HIS A 101 -15.12 0.50 -2.85
C HIS A 101 -15.37 -0.32 -4.12
N GLY A 102 -15.28 0.30 -5.29
CA GLY A 102 -15.45 -0.38 -6.58
C GLY A 102 -14.36 -1.42 -6.84
N GLN A 103 -13.10 -1.07 -6.57
CA GLN A 103 -11.97 -1.98 -6.79
C GLN A 103 -11.90 -3.08 -5.70
N CYS A 104 -11.89 -2.69 -4.42
CA CYS A 104 -11.69 -3.62 -3.32
C CYS A 104 -12.88 -4.57 -3.16
N LEU A 105 -14.11 -4.06 -3.07
CA LEU A 105 -15.28 -4.92 -2.80
C LEU A 105 -15.62 -5.82 -3.99
N LYS A 106 -15.35 -5.39 -5.23
CA LYS A 106 -15.57 -6.25 -6.39
C LYS A 106 -14.65 -7.48 -6.32
N CYS A 107 -13.36 -7.26 -6.18
CA CYS A 107 -12.38 -8.34 -6.09
C CYS A 107 -12.68 -9.25 -4.88
N HIS A 108 -12.95 -8.70 -3.70
CA HIS A 108 -13.26 -9.49 -2.51
C HIS A 108 -14.52 -10.36 -2.67
N LYS A 109 -15.56 -9.88 -3.36
CA LYS A 109 -16.75 -10.70 -3.62
C LYS A 109 -16.45 -11.90 -4.52
N GLU A 110 -15.54 -11.73 -5.48
CA GLU A 110 -15.15 -12.78 -6.42
C GLU A 110 -14.14 -13.76 -5.78
N ALA A 111 -13.22 -13.24 -4.98
CA ALA A 111 -12.13 -13.98 -4.33
C ALA A 111 -12.47 -14.55 -2.94
N GLY A 112 -13.63 -14.21 -2.37
CA GLY A 112 -14.00 -14.60 -1.00
C GLY A 112 -13.30 -13.80 0.10
N GLY A 113 -12.88 -12.58 -0.20
CA GLY A 113 -12.30 -11.64 0.77
C GLY A 113 -13.33 -10.93 1.66
N PRO A 114 -12.88 -10.07 2.59
CA PRO A 114 -13.77 -9.34 3.50
C PRO A 114 -14.70 -8.38 2.76
N THR A 115 -15.98 -8.37 3.12
CA THR A 115 -17.00 -7.53 2.45
C THR A 115 -17.88 -6.76 3.43
N GLY A 116 -17.73 -6.99 4.74
CA GLY A 116 -18.38 -6.23 5.79
C GLY A 116 -17.82 -4.81 5.89
N CYS A 117 -18.66 -3.88 6.32
CA CYS A 117 -18.32 -2.45 6.34
C CYS A 117 -17.15 -2.09 7.25
N GLU A 118 -16.94 -2.89 8.30
CA GLU A 118 -15.92 -2.64 9.32
C GLU A 118 -14.76 -3.66 9.23
N ASP A 119 -14.79 -4.56 8.25
CA ASP A 119 -13.75 -5.57 8.04
C ASP A 119 -12.46 -4.95 7.48
N CYS A 120 -12.59 -3.86 6.71
CA CYS A 120 -11.45 -3.15 6.09
C CYS A 120 -11.09 -1.87 6.85
N HIS A 121 -12.08 -1.12 7.33
CA HIS A 121 -11.89 0.11 8.10
C HIS A 121 -12.90 0.18 9.26
N PRO A 122 -12.44 0.20 10.52
CA PRO A 122 -13.36 0.27 11.64
C PRO A 122 -14.05 1.63 11.71
N ARG A 123 -15.24 1.68 12.29
CA ARG A 123 -15.95 2.93 12.55
C ARG A 123 -15.11 3.79 13.50
N ALA A 124 -14.97 5.07 13.20
CA ALA A 124 -14.31 5.99 14.10
C ALA A 124 -15.15 6.08 15.39
N SER A 125 -14.54 5.80 16.53
CA SER A 125 -15.18 6.06 17.82
C SER A 125 -15.44 7.56 17.95
N LYS A 126 -16.64 7.97 18.37
CA LYS A 126 -16.85 9.35 18.80
C LYS A 126 -15.83 9.64 19.90
N LYS A 127 -14.91 10.59 19.66
CA LYS A 127 -14.11 11.15 20.75
C LYS A 127 -15.11 11.85 21.68
N SER A 128 -15.37 11.23 22.82
CA SER A 128 -16.13 11.80 23.94
C SER A 128 -15.37 12.97 24.55
#